data_AF-A0A2S6S977-F1
#
_entry.id   AF-A0A2S6S977-F1
#
_cell.length_a   1.000
_cell.length_b   1.000
_cell.length_c   1.000
_cell.angle_alpha   90.00
_cell.angle_beta   90.00
_cell.angle_gamma   90.00
#
_symmetry.space_group_name_H-M   'P 1'
#
loop_
_entity.id
_entity.type
_entity.pdbx_description
1 polymer ?
#
loop_
_entity_poly.entity_id
_entity_poly.type
_entity_poly.pdbx_seq_one_letter_code
_entity_poly.pdbx_strand_id
1 'polypeptide(L)'
;MSNLSTIISGQFVRCVTEKKDRYKRWLVTCYIGKLDINENMVVNGNAISYMSKKYKKTENDAKKVNARTWAGEFKLPSEWRKLKKK
;
A
#
# COMPACT_ATOMS: atom_id res chain seq x y z
N MET A 1 -11.82 12.79 -2.23
CA MET A 1 -10.97 11.76 -2.89
C MET A 1 -9.53 11.98 -2.46
N SER A 2 -8.96 11.21 -1.52
CA SER A 2 -7.56 11.44 -1.11
C SER A 2 -6.59 10.77 -2.09
N ASN A 3 -5.65 11.56 -2.59
CA ASN A 3 -4.50 11.11 -3.38
C ASN A 3 -3.25 11.35 -2.52
N LEU A 4 -2.21 10.53 -2.67
CA LEU A 4 -0.98 10.63 -1.89
C LEU A 4 -0.40 12.04 -1.94
N SER A 5 -0.33 12.64 -3.13
CA SER A 5 0.19 14.01 -3.31
C SER A 5 -0.56 15.02 -2.46
N THR A 6 -1.89 14.93 -2.40
CA THR A 6 -2.74 15.80 -1.58
C THR A 6 -2.45 15.63 -0.09
N ILE A 7 -2.23 14.39 0.38
CA ILE A 7 -2.00 14.11 1.80
C ILE A 7 -0.63 14.62 2.26
N ILE A 8 0.40 14.46 1.42
CA ILE A 8 1.78 14.79 1.81
C ILE A 8 2.17 16.25 1.53
N SER A 9 1.40 16.97 0.70
CA SER A 9 1.75 18.33 0.29
C SER A 9 1.82 19.28 1.48
N GLY A 10 2.97 19.95 1.65
CA GLY A 10 3.20 20.89 2.75
C GLY A 10 3.31 20.24 4.14
N GLN A 11 3.34 18.92 4.24
CA GLN A 11 3.42 18.20 5.50
C GLN A 11 4.84 17.75 5.82
N PHE A 12 5.20 17.75 7.11
CA PHE A 12 6.42 17.11 7.56
C PHE A 12 6.25 15.58 7.60
N VAL A 13 6.95 14.89 6.71
CA VAL A 13 6.89 13.42 6.59
C VAL A 13 8.09 12.78 7.28
N ARG A 14 7.82 11.84 8.18
CA ARG A 14 8.83 11.04 8.88
C ARG A 14 8.72 9.59 8.47
N CYS A 15 9.78 9.01 7.90
CA CYS A 15 9.82 7.58 7.55
C CYS A 15 10.70 6.80 8.51
N VAL A 16 10.24 5.63 8.93
CA VAL A 16 10.97 4.69 9.78
C VAL A 16 11.40 3.50 8.94
N THR A 17 12.70 3.22 8.94
CA THR A 17 13.28 2.08 8.23
C THR A 17 13.15 0.81 9.05
N GLU A 18 12.69 -0.26 8.42
CA GLU A 18 12.58 -1.58 9.06
C GLU A 18 13.72 -2.50 8.64
N LYS A 19 13.87 -2.74 7.33
CA LYS A 19 14.90 -3.65 6.77
C LYS A 19 15.06 -3.44 5.27
N LYS A 20 15.98 -4.18 4.65
CA LYS A 20 16.05 -4.31 3.19
C LYS A 20 15.32 -5.54 2.69
N ASP A 21 14.76 -5.46 1.48
CA ASP A 21 14.24 -6.62 0.77
C ASP A 21 15.35 -7.40 0.03
N ARG A 22 14.97 -8.50 -0.64
CA ARG A 22 15.89 -9.33 -1.47
C ARG A 22 16.58 -8.56 -2.62
N TYR A 23 16.07 -7.39 -2.97
CA TYR A 23 16.62 -6.51 -4.00
C TYR A 23 17.42 -5.35 -3.40
N LYS A 24 17.75 -5.44 -2.10
CA LYS A 24 18.51 -4.44 -1.33
C LYS A 24 17.81 -3.07 -1.22
N ARG A 25 16.49 -3.00 -1.43
CA ARG A 25 15.70 -1.77 -1.28
C ARG A 25 15.24 -1.62 0.16
N TRP A 26 15.28 -0.40 0.69
CA TRP A 26 14.77 -0.09 2.02
C TRP A 26 13.25 -0.23 2.09
N LEU A 27 12.77 -1.00 3.06
CA LEU A 27 11.37 -1.08 3.44
C LEU A 27 11.14 -0.11 4.60
N VAL A 28 10.24 0.85 4.38
CA VAL A 28 9.96 1.93 5.31
C VAL A 28 8.46 2.08 5.53
N THR A 29 8.09 2.54 6.71
CA THR A 29 6.74 3.05 6.98
C THR A 29 6.83 4.57 7.19
N CYS A 30 6.03 5.34 6.44
CA CYS A 30 6.05 6.80 6.49
C CYS A 30 4.84 7.36 7.22
N TYR A 31 5.05 8.46 7.94
CA TYR A 31 4.06 9.06 8.82
C TYR A 31 3.97 10.58 8.65
N ILE A 32 2.77 11.13 8.82
CA ILE A 32 2.52 12.56 9.08
C ILE A 32 1.91 12.65 10.48
N GLY A 33 2.66 13.20 11.44
CA GLY A 33 2.30 13.09 12.86
C GLY A 33 2.10 11.62 13.26
N LYS A 34 0.84 11.23 13.53
CA LYS A 34 0.45 9.86 13.87
C LYS A 34 -0.19 9.08 12.70
N LEU A 35 -0.44 9.72 11.56
CA LEU A 35 -1.04 9.08 10.40
C LEU A 35 -0.02 8.18 9.70
N ASP A 36 -0.29 6.88 9.63
CA ASP A 36 0.46 5.94 8.78
C ASP A 36 0.03 6.11 7.32
N ILE A 37 0.92 6.69 6.50
CA ILE A 37 0.65 6.95 5.07
C ILE A 37 0.44 5.62 4.33
N ASN A 38 1.24 4.60 4.65
CA ASN A 38 1.18 3.32 3.96
C ASN A 38 -0.17 2.64 4.22
N GLU A 39 -0.65 2.65 5.47
CA GLU A 39 -1.97 2.13 5.81
C GLU A 39 -3.09 2.92 5.13
N ASN A 40 -3.01 4.25 5.11
CA ASN A 40 -3.99 5.10 4.47
C ASN A 40 -4.15 4.78 2.97
N MET A 41 -3.04 4.48 2.29
CA MET A 41 -3.08 4.05 0.89
C MET A 41 -3.80 2.72 0.70
N VAL A 42 -3.66 1.78 1.65
CA VAL A 42 -4.35 0.48 1.61
C VAL A 42 -5.84 0.62 1.90
N VAL A 43 -6.23 1.38 2.94
CA VAL A 43 -7.65 1.65 3.28
C VAL A 43 -8.41 2.18 2.07
N ASN A 44 -7.80 3.12 1.34
CA ASN A 44 -8.44 3.78 0.20
C ASN A 44 -8.41 2.94 -1.08
N GLY A 45 -7.86 1.72 -1.04
CA GLY A 45 -7.72 0.86 -2.23
C GLY A 45 -6.73 1.38 -3.28
N ASN A 46 -5.81 2.28 -2.89
CA ASN A 46 -4.73 2.77 -3.75
C ASN A 46 -3.48 1.87 -3.73
N ALA A 47 -3.39 0.95 -2.77
CA ALA A 47 -2.26 0.03 -2.61
C ALA A 47 -2.72 -1.33 -2.07
N ILE A 48 -1.89 -2.35 -2.30
CA ILE A 48 -2.08 -3.73 -1.80
C ILE A 48 -1.10 -4.02 -0.66
N SER A 49 -1.47 -4.89 0.30
CA SER A 49 -0.56 -5.33 1.35
C SER A 49 0.41 -6.37 0.80
N TYR A 50 1.55 -5.91 0.29
CA TYR A 50 2.59 -6.79 -0.24
C TYR A 50 3.49 -7.32 0.88
N MET A 51 3.50 -8.65 1.07
CA MET A 51 4.34 -9.40 2.02
C MET A 51 4.14 -9.09 3.52
N SER A 52 3.42 -8.02 3.87
CA SER A 52 3.20 -7.62 5.25
C SER A 52 1.90 -8.21 5.81
N LYS A 53 1.97 -8.69 7.06
CA LYS A 53 0.77 -9.01 7.86
C LYS A 53 0.11 -7.75 8.41
N LYS A 54 0.86 -6.64 8.54
CA LYS A 54 0.43 -5.39 9.21
C LYS A 54 -0.84 -4.81 8.59
N TYR A 55 -0.91 -4.73 7.25
CA TYR A 55 -2.04 -4.09 6.54
C TYR A 55 -3.06 -5.09 5.97
N LYS A 56 -2.96 -6.39 6.34
CA LYS A 56 -3.82 -7.43 5.75
C LYS A 56 -5.30 -7.22 6.10
N LYS A 57 -5.59 -6.85 7.36
CA LYS A 57 -6.95 -6.54 7.79
C LYS A 57 -7.48 -5.32 7.03
N THR A 58 -6.66 -4.28 6.94
CA THR A 58 -6.95 -3.03 6.23
C THR A 58 -7.28 -3.26 4.76
N GLU A 59 -6.51 -4.11 4.08
CA GLU A 59 -6.78 -4.49 2.68
C GLU A 59 -8.11 -5.25 2.55
N ASN A 60 -8.41 -6.17 3.47
CA ASN A 60 -9.67 -6.89 3.47
C ASN A 60 -10.86 -5.95 3.67
N ASP A 61 -10.73 -4.94 4.52
CA ASP A 61 -11.78 -3.94 4.74
C ASP A 61 -11.96 -3.06 3.49
N ALA A 62 -10.88 -2.68 2.80
CA ALA A 62 -10.94 -1.99 1.51
C ALA A 62 -11.61 -2.83 0.40
N LYS A 63 -11.37 -4.14 0.37
CA LYS A 63 -12.03 -5.08 -0.57
C LYS A 63 -13.52 -5.17 -0.34
N LYS A 64 -13.98 -5.28 0.92
CA LYS A 64 -15.41 -5.40 1.25
C LYS A 64 -16.25 -4.22 0.76
N VAL A 65 -15.65 -3.02 0.72
CA VAL A 65 -16.32 -1.80 0.26
C VAL A 65 -16.01 -1.46 -1.20
N ASN A 66 -15.40 -2.39 -1.95
CA ASN A 66 -15.04 -2.20 -3.36
C ASN A 66 -14.23 -0.91 -3.60
N ALA A 67 -13.28 -0.59 -2.71
CA ALA A 67 -12.50 0.64 -2.82
C ALA A 67 -11.53 0.61 -4.02
N ARG A 68 -11.70 1.56 -4.95
CA ARG A 68 -10.78 1.86 -6.07
C ARG A 68 -10.32 0.64 -6.85
N THR A 69 -9.09 0.16 -6.59
CA THR A 69 -8.52 -1.03 -7.26
C THR A 69 -9.46 -2.23 -7.14
N TRP A 70 -10.24 -2.31 -6.05
CA TRP A 70 -11.20 -3.37 -5.78
C TRP A 70 -12.61 -3.12 -6.36
N ALA A 71 -12.85 -2.02 -7.06
CA ALA A 71 -14.15 -1.70 -7.66
C ALA A 71 -14.50 -2.59 -8.87
N GLY A 72 -13.53 -3.31 -9.41
CA GLY A 72 -13.70 -4.27 -10.49
C GLY A 72 -12.80 -5.48 -10.32
N GLU A 73 -12.65 -6.26 -11.38
CA GLU A 73 -11.72 -7.38 -11.37
C GLU A 73 -10.27 -6.90 -11.27
N PHE A 74 -9.59 -7.32 -10.21
CA PHE A 74 -8.18 -7.01 -10.01
C PHE A 74 -7.37 -8.27 -9.74
N LYS A 75 -6.35 -8.49 -10.59
CA LYS A 75 -5.36 -9.56 -10.43
C LYS A 75 -4.09 -9.00 -9.83
N LEU A 76 -3.52 -9.68 -8.83
CA LEU A 76 -2.31 -9.17 -8.20
C LEU A 76 -1.15 -9.12 -9.21
N PRO A 77 -0.28 -8.09 -9.18
CA PRO A 77 0.83 -7.98 -10.12
C PRO A 77 1.81 -9.18 -10.10
N SER A 78 1.94 -9.87 -8.97
CA SER A 78 2.74 -11.10 -8.86
C SER A 78 2.10 -12.26 -9.62
N GLU A 79 0.78 -12.41 -9.56
CA GLU A 79 0.03 -13.45 -10.27
C GLU A 79 0.07 -13.19 -11.78
N TRP A 80 -0.20 -11.95 -12.20
CA TRP A 80 -0.10 -11.56 -13.61
C TRP A 80 1.28 -11.86 -14.20
N ARG A 81 2.37 -11.54 -13.49
CA ARG A 81 3.74 -11.82 -13.94
C ARG A 81 4.07 -13.31 -14.01
N LYS A 82 3.48 -14.16 -13.16
CA LYS A 82 3.69 -15.61 -13.21
C LYS A 82 3.10 -16.23 -14.47
N LEU A 83 1.93 -15.76 -14.91
CA LEU A 83 1.25 -16.26 -16.12
C LEU A 83 2.05 -16.00 -17.41
N LYS A 84 2.99 -15.04 -17.38
CA LYS A 84 3.82 -14.65 -18.54
C LYS A 84 5.19 -15.34 -18.58
N LYS A 85 5.51 -16.21 -17.62
CA LYS A 85 6.71 -17.04 -17.68
C LYS A 85 6.42 -18.26 -18.55
N LYS A 86 6.97 -18.28 -19.76
CA LYS A 86 7.18 -19.50 -20.55
C LYS A 86 8.27 -20.33 -19.89
#